data_AF-A0A2U1TVN8-F1
#
_entry.id   AF-A0A2U1TVN8-F1
#
_cell.length_a   1.000
_cell.length_b   1.000
_cell.length_c   1.000
_cell.angle_alpha   90.00
_cell.angle_beta   90.00
_cell.angle_gamma   90.00
#
_symmetry.space_group_name_H-M   'P 1'
#
loop_
_entity.id
_entity.type
_entity.pdbx_description
1 polymer ?
#
loop_
_entity_poly.entity_id
_entity_poly.type
_entity_poly.pdbx_seq_one_letter_code
_entity_poly.pdbx_strand_id
1 'polypeptide(L)'
;MVTEIEEILQQGLSARECANALNALGEKRLEQNDADGAILCWEKSVACYGKPGFAQAQLMKAYNAKRRACAQSGDNGGAERYANKIDALMQQSKDAIRYGF
;
A
#
# COMPACT_ATOMS: atom_id res chain seq x y z
N MET A 1 8.57 9.20 -11.72
CA MET A 1 8.12 7.89 -11.20
C MET A 1 6.78 7.94 -10.44
N VAL A 2 6.01 9.04 -10.48
CA VAL A 2 4.55 9.02 -10.19
C VAL A 2 3.76 8.72 -11.47
N THR A 3 4.36 9.06 -12.61
CA THR A 3 3.87 8.85 -13.98
C THR A 3 3.35 7.44 -14.26
N GLU A 4 4.08 6.36 -13.95
CA GLU A 4 3.60 4.99 -14.22
C GLU A 4 2.35 4.61 -13.40
N ILE A 5 2.26 5.11 -12.16
CA ILE A 5 1.07 4.89 -11.32
C ILE A 5 -0.12 5.66 -11.92
N GLU A 6 0.10 6.92 -12.31
CA GLU A 6 -0.93 7.76 -12.94
C GLU A 6 -1.40 7.17 -14.27
N GLU A 7 -0.48 6.66 -15.09
CA GLU A 7 -0.79 5.97 -16.34
C GLU A 7 -1.70 4.77 -16.09
N ILE A 8 -1.37 3.91 -15.11
CA ILE A 8 -2.22 2.76 -14.75
C ILE A 8 -3.61 3.20 -14.28
N LEU A 9 -3.68 4.29 -13.49
CA LEU A 9 -4.95 4.84 -13.00
C LEU A 9 -5.81 5.46 -14.13
N GLN A 10 -5.18 5.95 -15.19
CA GLN A 10 -5.86 6.59 -16.33
C GLN A 10 -6.24 5.63 -17.46
N GLN A 11 -5.73 4.39 -17.45
CA GLN A 11 -6.00 3.39 -18.51
C GLN A 11 -7.45 2.91 -18.60
N GLY A 12 -8.33 3.33 -17.68
CA GLY A 12 -9.75 2.91 -17.69
C GLY A 12 -9.96 1.44 -17.36
N LEU A 13 -8.98 0.81 -16.70
CA LEU A 13 -9.05 -0.58 -16.24
C LEU A 13 -10.16 -0.76 -15.20
N SER A 14 -10.71 -1.97 -15.09
CA SER A 14 -11.56 -2.30 -13.95
C SER A 14 -10.77 -2.17 -12.64
N ALA A 15 -11.48 -1.95 -11.52
CA ALA A 15 -10.85 -1.80 -10.21
C ALA A 15 -9.87 -2.95 -9.87
N ARG A 16 -10.22 -4.18 -10.25
CA ARG A 16 -9.39 -5.37 -10.02
C ARG A 16 -8.16 -5.41 -10.92
N GLU A 17 -8.30 -5.08 -12.20
CA GLU A 17 -7.18 -5.05 -13.15
C GLU A 17 -6.20 -3.93 -12.80
N CYS A 18 -6.73 -2.75 -12.45
CA CYS A 18 -5.93 -1.62 -11.96
C CYS A 18 -5.12 -2.02 -10.72
N ALA A 19 -5.75 -2.65 -9.73
CA ALA A 19 -5.06 -3.14 -8.54
C ALA A 19 -4.00 -4.20 -8.86
N ASN A 20 -4.26 -5.13 -9.79
CA ASN A 20 -3.26 -6.12 -10.21
C ASN A 20 -2.05 -5.46 -10.89
N ALA A 21 -2.28 -4.48 -11.77
CA ALA A 21 -1.20 -3.74 -12.42
C ALA A 21 -0.35 -2.95 -11.40
N LEU A 22 -1.01 -2.28 -10.45
CA LEU A 22 -0.33 -1.58 -9.35
C LEU A 22 0.44 -2.55 -8.45
N ASN A 23 -0.08 -3.75 -8.18
CA ASN A 23 0.63 -4.75 -7.40
C ASN A 23 1.92 -5.19 -8.07
N ALA A 24 1.86 -5.51 -9.36
CA ALA A 24 3.02 -5.91 -10.15
C ALA A 24 4.07 -4.78 -10.23
N LEU A 25 3.63 -3.53 -10.41
CA LEU A 25 4.53 -2.38 -10.36
C LEU A 25 5.19 -2.23 -8.99
N GLY A 26 4.44 -2.44 -7.90
CA GLY A 26 4.97 -2.39 -6.55
C GLY A 26 6.02 -3.47 -6.29
N GLU A 27 5.81 -4.70 -6.77
CA GLU A 27 6.82 -5.77 -6.69
C GLU A 27 8.09 -5.39 -7.46
N LYS A 28 7.97 -4.93 -8.70
CA LYS A 28 9.10 -4.48 -9.52
C LYS A 28 9.91 -3.36 -8.83
N ARG A 29 9.23 -2.41 -8.17
CA ARG A 29 9.92 -1.34 -7.43
C ARG A 29 10.66 -1.85 -6.21
N LEU A 30 10.08 -2.80 -5.50
CA LEU A 30 10.74 -3.44 -4.36
C LEU A 30 12.02 -4.17 -4.82
N GLU A 31 11.98 -4.87 -5.95
CA GLU A 31 13.15 -5.51 -6.57
C GLU A 31 14.25 -4.50 -6.94
N GLN A 32 13.84 -3.26 -7.27
CA GLN A 32 14.74 -2.15 -7.57
C GLN A 32 15.22 -1.39 -6.30
N ASN A 33 14.94 -1.93 -5.10
CA ASN A 33 15.18 -1.28 -3.80
C ASN A 33 14.41 0.05 -3.58
N ASP A 34 13.41 0.35 -4.42
CA ASP A 34 12.50 1.48 -4.22
C ASP A 34 11.32 1.07 -3.33
N ALA A 35 11.59 0.90 -2.05
CA ALA A 35 10.58 0.49 -1.07
C ALA A 35 9.46 1.54 -0.92
N ASP A 36 9.78 2.84 -1.04
CA ASP A 36 8.78 3.90 -0.92
C ASP A 36 7.85 3.96 -2.13
N GLY A 37 8.38 3.77 -3.34
CA GLY A 37 7.56 3.61 -4.53
C GLY A 37 6.71 2.34 -4.51
N ALA A 38 7.23 1.22 -3.98
CA ALA A 38 6.45 0.00 -3.79
C ALA A 38 5.25 0.22 -2.85
N ILE A 39 5.49 0.89 -1.71
CA ILE A 39 4.43 1.28 -0.77
C ILE A 39 3.36 2.11 -1.47
N LEU A 40 3.76 3.13 -2.24
CA LEU A 40 2.81 3.99 -2.95
C LEU A 40 1.95 3.19 -3.95
N CYS A 41 2.53 2.23 -4.67
CA CYS A 41 1.79 1.38 -5.59
C CYS A 41 0.71 0.55 -4.85
N TRP A 42 1.08 -0.07 -3.72
CA TRP A 42 0.13 -0.86 -2.96
C TRP A 42 -0.93 0.00 -2.24
N GLU A 43 -0.59 1.21 -1.79
CA GLU A 43 -1.56 2.20 -1.28
C GLU A 43 -2.62 2.51 -2.34
N LYS A 44 -2.20 2.75 -3.58
CA LYS A 44 -3.12 2.99 -4.70
C LYS A 44 -3.93 1.75 -5.05
N SER A 45 -3.33 0.56 -5.02
CA SER A 45 -4.02 -0.71 -5.28
C SER A 45 -5.17 -0.95 -4.28
N VAL A 46 -4.91 -0.74 -2.98
CA VAL A 46 -5.93 -0.85 -1.93
C VAL A 46 -7.02 0.23 -2.10
N ALA A 47 -6.67 1.45 -2.51
CA ALA A 47 -7.64 2.50 -2.77
C ALA A 47 -8.53 2.20 -4.00
N CYS A 48 -7.99 1.56 -5.04
CA CYS A 48 -8.72 1.22 -6.25
C CYS A 48 -9.68 0.03 -6.05
N TYR A 49 -9.21 -1.05 -5.42
CA TYR A 49 -9.98 -2.29 -5.33
C TYR A 49 -10.74 -2.47 -4.02
N GLY A 50 -10.30 -1.83 -2.93
CA GLY A 50 -10.98 -1.84 -1.63
C GLY A 50 -10.99 -3.17 -0.88
N LYS A 51 -10.75 -4.30 -1.55
CA LYS A 51 -10.78 -5.63 -0.96
C LYS A 51 -9.46 -6.04 -0.30
N PRO A 52 -9.52 -6.74 0.84
CA PRO A 52 -8.39 -7.43 1.43
C PRO A 52 -7.69 -8.37 0.44
N GLY A 53 -6.36 -8.44 0.50
CA GLY A 53 -5.59 -9.27 -0.40
C GLY A 53 -4.10 -8.95 -0.42
N PHE A 54 -3.48 -9.16 -1.58
CA PHE A 54 -2.03 -9.03 -1.76
C PHE A 54 -1.48 -7.66 -1.31
N ALA A 55 -2.05 -6.56 -1.83
CA ALA A 55 -1.57 -5.21 -1.56
C ALA A 55 -1.62 -4.88 -0.05
N GLN A 56 -2.71 -5.27 0.61
CA GLN A 56 -2.85 -5.08 2.05
C GLN A 56 -1.78 -5.86 2.84
N ALA A 57 -1.52 -7.12 2.47
CA ALA A 57 -0.50 -7.92 3.12
C ALA A 57 0.90 -7.32 2.95
N GLN A 58 1.21 -6.77 1.77
CA GLN A 58 2.47 -6.09 1.53
C GLN A 58 2.58 -4.77 2.31
N LEU A 59 1.52 -3.97 2.36
CA LEU A 59 1.49 -2.74 3.16
C LEU A 59 1.67 -3.03 4.66
N MET A 60 1.04 -4.07 5.20
CA MET A 60 1.24 -4.47 6.59
C MET A 60 2.71 -4.76 6.89
N LYS A 61 3.40 -5.50 6.01
CA LYS A 61 4.83 -5.79 6.16
C LYS A 61 5.67 -4.51 6.06
N ALA A 62 5.41 -3.70 5.03
CA ALA A 62 6.21 -2.50 4.73
C ALA A 62 6.05 -1.42 5.82
N TYR A 63 4.82 -1.16 6.28
CA TYR A 63 4.58 -0.20 7.36
C TYR A 63 5.19 -0.66 8.68
N ASN A 64 5.11 -1.94 9.02
CA ASN A 64 5.77 -2.45 10.23
C ASN A 64 7.30 -2.33 10.14
N ALA A 65 7.88 -2.55 8.95
CA ALA A 65 9.31 -2.34 8.73
C ALA A 65 9.70 -0.87 8.91
N LYS A 66 8.97 0.06 8.26
CA LYS A 66 9.20 1.51 8.37
C LYS A 66 8.99 2.01 9.80
N ARG A 67 7.94 1.56 10.49
CA ARG A 67 7.68 1.89 11.90
C ARG A 67 8.86 1.51 12.80
N ARG A 68 9.38 0.28 12.63
CA ARG A 68 10.55 -0.19 13.38
C ARG A 68 11.80 0.63 13.07
N ALA A 69 12.04 0.96 11.79
CA ALA A 69 13.17 1.79 11.38
C ALA A 69 13.11 3.18 12.04
N CYS A 70 11.94 3.84 12.02
CA CYS A 70 11.73 5.13 12.69
C CYS A 70 11.98 5.04 14.20
N ALA A 71 11.45 4.01 14.86
CA ALA A 71 11.68 3.82 16.30
C ALA A 71 13.16 3.61 16.63
N GLN A 72 13.89 2.87 15.79
CA GLN A 72 15.34 2.65 15.96
C GLN A 72 16.18 3.91 15.72
N SER A 73 15.73 4.79 14.82
CA SER A 73 16.40 6.07 14.56
C SER A 73 15.98 7.20 15.52
N GLY A 74 15.09 6.93 16.48
CA GLY A 74 14.54 7.96 17.37
C GLY A 74 13.51 8.89 16.72
N ASP A 75 13.05 8.56 15.50
CA ASP A 75 11.99 9.27 14.79
C ASP A 75 10.62 8.85 15.32
N ASN A 76 10.26 9.41 16.48
CA ASN A 76 8.98 9.13 17.13
C ASN A 76 7.78 9.52 16.24
N GLY A 77 7.90 10.62 15.49
CA GLY A 77 6.83 11.09 14.59
C GLY A 77 6.59 10.14 13.42
N GLY A 78 7.66 9.62 12.81
CA GLY A 78 7.55 8.58 11.79
C GLY A 78 6.99 7.27 12.34
N ALA A 79 7.41 6.86 13.54
CA ALA A 79 6.89 5.65 14.17
C ALA A 79 5.38 5.75 14.44
N GLU A 80 4.90 6.88 14.95
CA GLU A 80 3.47 7.13 15.14
C GLU A 80 2.71 7.19 13.81
N ARG A 81 3.26 7.87 12.80
CA ARG A 81 2.66 7.94 11.46
C ARG A 81 2.42 6.55 10.87
N TYR A 82 3.40 5.65 10.96
CA TYR A 82 3.25 4.29 10.44
C TYR A 82 2.35 3.42 11.32
N ALA A 83 2.26 3.68 12.63
CA ALA A 83 1.25 3.05 13.48
C ALA A 83 -0.17 3.41 13.02
N ASN A 84 -0.44 4.70 12.81
CA ASN A 84 -1.74 5.18 12.33
C ASN A 84 -2.11 4.60 10.96
N LYS A 85 -1.13 4.45 10.05
CA LYS A 85 -1.34 3.78 8.76
C LYS A 85 -1.71 2.31 8.89
N ILE A 86 -1.10 1.59 9.84
CA ILE A 86 -1.44 0.19 10.13
C ILE A 86 -2.87 0.09 10.65
N ASP A 87 -3.25 0.95 11.61
CA ASP A 87 -4.59 0.94 12.19
C ASP A 87 -5.66 1.26 11.14
N ALA A 88 -5.42 2.26 10.28
CA ALA A 88 -6.30 2.60 9.17
C ALA A 88 -6.47 1.43 8.18
N LEU A 89 -5.37 0.76 7.83
CA LEU A 89 -5.39 -0.40 6.93
C LEU A 89 -6.19 -1.58 7.53
N MET A 90 -6.05 -1.80 8.83
CA MET A 90 -6.81 -2.83 9.56
C MET A 90 -8.29 -2.49 9.64
N GLN A 91 -8.62 -1.22 9.87
CA GLN A 91 -10.00 -0.75 9.90
C GLN A 91 -10.66 -0.91 8.52
N GLN A 92 -10.00 -0.48 7.45
CA GLN A 92 -10.49 -0.67 6.08
C GLN A 92 -10.76 -2.15 5.77
N SER A 93 -9.87 -3.04 6.21
CA SER A 93 -10.06 -4.48 6.03
C SER A 93 -11.27 -5.03 6.75
N LYS A 94 -11.50 -4.58 7.99
CA LYS A 94 -12.70 -4.98 8.75
C LYS A 94 -13.96 -4.49 8.06
N ASP A 95 -13.95 -3.25 7.57
CA ASP A 95 -15.10 -2.65 6.89
C ASP A 95 -15.40 -3.37 5.57
N ALA A 96 -14.38 -3.69 4.77
CA ALA A 96 -14.56 -4.48 3.56
C ALA A 96 -15.15 -5.87 3.83
N ILE A 97 -14.72 -6.54 4.90
CA ILE A 97 -15.29 -7.84 5.32
C ILE A 97 -16.74 -7.67 5.82
N ARG A 98 -17.00 -6.63 6.60
CA ARG A 98 -18.31 -6.40 7.24
C ARG A 98 -19.38 -5.97 6.22
N TYR A 99 -19.01 -5.18 5.23
CA TYR A 99 -19.94 -4.55 4.30
C TYR A 99 -19.87 -5.12 2.87
N GLY A 100 -18.89 -6.00 2.57
CA GLY A 100 -18.85 -6.78 1.34
C GLY A 100 -18.50 -6.00 0.07
N PHE A 101 -17.78 -4.88 0.20
CA PHE A 101 -17.23 -4.14 -0.94
C PHE A 101 -16.23 -4.98 -1.72
#